data_AF-A0A672QR50-F1
#
_entry.id   AF-A0A672QR50-F1
#
_cell.length_a   1.000
_cell.length_b   1.000
_cell.length_c   1.000
_cell.angle_alpha   90.00
_cell.angle_beta   90.00
_cell.angle_gamma   90.00
#
_symmetry.space_group_name_H-M   'P 1'
#
loop_
_entity.id
_entity.type
_entity.pdbx_description
1 polymer ?
#
loop_
_entity_poly.entity_id
_entity_poly.type
_entity_poly.pdbx_seq_one_letter_code
_entity_poly.pdbx_strand_id
1 'polypeptide(L)'
;MKSFIGSLVYCLSLLLVDFCESYDFKNPSHILAQSYAQRRNNALPHQTLNPAATDSQCRSRPLDLVFIIDSSRSVRPGEFEKVKIFLADMVDTLDVGPDATRVAVVNYASTVKIEFLLKSHLTKDSIKQAINRIEPLAAGTMTGMAIKKAMDEAFTEKSGARPKSKNISKVAIIVTDGRPQDQVEEVSAAARASGIEIYAVGVDRADKQSLKLMASNPLEDHVFYVETYGVIEKLTSKFRETLCGMDACAMGHDCEHICVSSGSSFYCKCRKGYILNEDQKTCSLKRKSQQIMLTMTNHSYIFTGR
;
A
#
# COMPACT_ATOMS: atom_id res chain seq x y z
N MET A 1 57.47 18.65 -35.13
CA MET A 1 57.78 19.99 -35.68
C MET A 1 56.87 21.02 -35.01
N LYS A 2 57.48 21.91 -34.20
CA LYS A 2 57.17 23.33 -33.88
C LYS A 2 55.72 23.67 -33.50
N SER A 3 55.36 24.01 -32.26
CA SER A 3 55.83 25.07 -31.31
C SER A 3 55.55 26.51 -31.75
N PHE A 4 54.74 27.22 -30.94
CA PHE A 4 54.70 28.67 -30.61
C PHE A 4 53.72 28.79 -29.41
N ILE A 5 54.07 28.98 -28.12
CA ILE A 5 54.87 30.00 -27.40
C ILE A 5 54.34 31.41 -27.65
N GLY A 6 53.53 31.97 -26.74
CA GLY A 6 53.91 32.94 -25.68
C GLY A 6 52.91 34.11 -25.75
N SER A 7 52.56 34.91 -24.74
CA SER A 7 53.19 35.22 -23.47
C SER A 7 52.27 36.11 -22.62
N LEU A 8 52.41 35.97 -21.29
CA LEU A 8 52.41 36.99 -20.23
C LEU A 8 51.13 37.81 -19.91
N VAL A 9 50.54 37.65 -18.71
CA VAL A 9 50.92 38.19 -17.37
C VAL A 9 50.30 39.57 -17.13
N TYR A 10 49.42 39.67 -16.12
CA TYR A 10 49.07 40.80 -15.23
C TYR A 10 47.77 40.34 -14.53
N CYS A 11 47.53 40.42 -13.22
CA CYS A 11 48.20 41.03 -12.09
C CYS A 11 47.67 40.33 -10.82
N LEU A 12 48.57 39.97 -9.90
CA LEU A 12 48.24 39.49 -8.56
C LEU A 12 48.27 40.67 -7.58
N SER A 13 47.43 40.60 -6.54
CA SER A 13 47.55 41.20 -5.20
C SER A 13 46.89 42.55 -4.84
N LEU A 14 46.39 42.58 -3.59
CA LEU A 14 45.91 43.68 -2.73
C LEU A 14 44.40 44.02 -2.93
N LEU A 15 43.48 44.02 -1.95
CA LEU A 15 43.54 44.28 -0.50
C LEU A 15 42.40 43.55 0.27
N LEU A 16 42.73 43.06 1.48
CA LEU A 16 41.83 42.82 2.60
C LEU A 16 41.52 44.17 3.29
N VAL A 17 40.26 44.54 3.54
CA VAL A 17 39.83 45.27 4.76
C VAL A 17 38.34 45.05 5.05
N ASP A 18 38.09 44.85 6.33
CA ASP A 18 36.89 44.73 7.17
C ASP A 18 35.59 45.47 6.78
N PHE A 19 34.46 44.82 7.06
CA PHE A 19 33.26 45.49 7.59
C PHE A 19 32.52 44.56 8.57
N CYS A 20 32.75 44.78 9.86
CA CYS A 20 31.90 44.33 10.95
C CYS A 20 31.34 45.62 11.59
N GLU A 21 30.04 45.84 11.48
CA GLU A 21 29.37 46.89 12.25
C GLU A 21 28.27 46.27 13.13
N SER A 22 28.59 46.27 14.40
CA SER A 22 27.78 46.13 15.59
C SER A 22 26.62 47.14 15.64
N TYR A 23 25.42 46.67 16.02
CA TYR A 23 24.39 47.54 16.58
C TYR A 23 24.10 47.18 18.04
N ASP A 24 24.26 48.21 18.86
CA ASP A 24 24.27 48.28 20.32
C ASP A 24 22.86 48.44 20.92
N PHE A 25 22.74 48.06 22.19
CA PHE A 25 21.51 47.95 22.99
C PHE A 25 21.57 48.95 24.15
N LYS A 26 20.62 49.92 24.22
CA LYS A 26 20.17 50.75 25.38
C LYS A 26 19.16 51.77 24.83
N ASN A 27 17.97 52.07 25.36
CA ASN A 27 17.51 52.22 26.75
C ASN A 27 15.93 52.26 26.77
N PRO A 28 15.19 52.48 27.89
CA PRO A 28 14.09 51.61 28.33
C PRO A 28 12.75 52.33 28.60
N SER A 29 11.61 51.64 28.46
CA SER A 29 10.35 52.13 29.04
C SER A 29 9.28 51.03 29.22
N HIS A 30 8.98 50.72 30.49
CA HIS A 30 7.72 50.19 31.07
C HIS A 30 7.26 48.78 30.63
N ILE A 31 7.44 47.69 31.40
CA ILE A 31 6.83 47.26 32.70
C ILE A 31 5.29 47.16 32.66
N LEU A 32 4.80 45.98 33.12
CA LEU A 32 3.42 45.53 33.46
C LEU A 32 2.77 44.70 32.32
N ALA A 33 2.38 43.42 32.45
CA ALA A 33 2.08 42.61 33.61
C ALA A 33 2.29 41.11 33.31
N GLN A 34 3.19 40.47 34.04
CA GLN A 34 3.20 39.02 34.25
C GLN A 34 2.42 38.73 35.53
N SER A 35 1.15 38.31 35.48
CA SER A 35 0.46 37.70 36.64
C SER A 35 -0.94 37.15 36.36
N TYR A 36 -1.16 36.21 35.43
CA TYR A 36 -2.49 35.54 35.35
C TYR A 36 -2.50 34.04 34.97
N ALA A 37 -1.38 33.33 35.00
CA ALA A 37 -1.38 31.90 34.64
C ALA A 37 -0.54 31.02 35.58
N GLN A 38 -0.63 31.24 36.89
CA GLN A 38 -0.15 30.26 37.89
C GLN A 38 -1.08 30.24 39.11
N ARG A 39 -2.16 29.45 39.02
CA ARG A 39 -2.67 28.56 40.08
C ARG A 39 -4.05 28.02 39.72
N ARG A 40 -4.11 26.72 39.39
CA ARG A 40 -5.08 25.71 39.87
C ARG A 40 -5.20 24.56 38.86
N ASN A 41 -4.56 23.42 39.15
CA ASN A 41 -5.24 22.17 39.54
C ASN A 41 -4.36 20.95 39.28
N ASN A 42 -4.09 20.22 40.35
CA ASN A 42 -3.79 18.80 40.31
C ASN A 42 -4.96 18.06 39.64
N ALA A 43 -4.71 17.45 38.49
CA ALA A 43 -5.53 16.38 37.94
C ALA A 43 -4.70 15.52 36.98
N LEU A 44 -4.45 14.27 37.41
CA LEU A 44 -4.13 13.05 36.66
C LEU A 44 -2.94 13.07 35.65
N PRO A 45 -2.11 12.02 35.59
CA PRO A 45 -1.04 11.97 34.61
C PRO A 45 -1.66 11.84 33.22
N HIS A 46 -1.71 12.94 32.49
CA HIS A 46 -1.83 12.91 31.04
C HIS A 46 -0.64 12.07 30.53
N GLN A 47 -0.94 10.87 30.06
CA GLN A 47 -0.05 10.14 29.18
C GLN A 47 0.34 11.10 28.06
N THR A 48 1.57 11.58 28.10
CA THR A 48 2.23 12.20 26.95
C THR A 48 2.24 11.15 25.87
N LEU A 49 1.27 11.24 24.95
CA LEU A 49 1.36 10.56 23.67
C LEU A 49 2.65 11.09 23.04
N ASN A 50 3.71 10.27 23.06
CA ASN A 50 4.92 10.52 22.30
C ASN A 50 4.50 10.77 20.83
N PRO A 51 4.74 11.95 20.25
CA PRO A 51 4.45 12.20 18.84
C PRO A 51 5.49 11.57 17.90
N ALA A 52 6.37 10.72 18.42
CA ALA A 52 7.49 10.13 17.70
C ALA A 52 7.28 8.63 17.48
N ALA A 53 6.23 8.30 16.72
CA ALA A 53 6.10 7.06 15.96
C ALA A 53 4.93 7.25 14.98
N THR A 54 5.09 8.15 14.01
CA THR A 54 4.38 7.99 12.74
C THR A 54 4.95 6.75 12.09
N ASP A 55 4.46 5.59 12.51
CA ASP A 55 4.70 4.34 11.82
C ASP A 55 3.99 4.45 10.47
N SER A 56 4.75 4.88 9.46
CA SER A 56 4.36 4.98 8.06
C SER A 56 4.20 3.60 7.42
N GLN A 57 3.75 2.62 8.19
CA GLN A 57 3.43 1.28 7.73
C GLN A 57 1.95 1.25 7.43
N CYS A 58 1.65 0.87 6.18
CA CYS A 58 0.30 0.53 5.79
C CYS A 58 -0.28 -0.48 6.78
N ARG A 59 -1.26 -0.08 7.59
CA ARG A 59 -2.20 -1.03 8.20
C ARG A 59 -3.22 -1.45 7.14
N SER A 60 -2.70 -1.92 6.00
CA SER A 60 -3.48 -2.22 4.81
C SER A 60 -4.44 -3.37 5.11
N ARG A 61 -5.64 -3.28 4.54
CA ARG A 61 -6.57 -4.42 4.53
C ARG A 61 -5.87 -5.62 3.87
N PRO A 62 -6.01 -6.84 4.42
CA PRO A 62 -5.46 -8.03 3.80
C PRO A 62 -5.97 -8.18 2.37
N LEU A 63 -5.06 -8.45 1.42
CA LEU A 63 -5.39 -8.52 0.00
C LEU A 63 -4.67 -9.68 -0.70
N ASP A 64 -5.29 -10.24 -1.75
CA ASP A 64 -4.65 -11.23 -2.63
C ASP A 64 -4.19 -10.48 -3.89
N LEU A 65 -2.88 -10.22 -4.01
CA LEU A 65 -2.29 -9.46 -5.12
C LEU A 65 -1.54 -10.38 -6.09
N VAL A 66 -1.86 -10.25 -7.37
CA VAL A 66 -1.14 -10.92 -8.45
C VAL A 66 -0.55 -9.88 -9.39
N PHE A 67 0.77 -9.84 -9.50
CA PHE A 67 1.44 -9.09 -10.56
C PHE A 67 1.43 -9.91 -11.84
N ILE A 68 1.00 -9.32 -12.95
CA ILE A 68 1.04 -9.91 -14.28
C ILE A 68 2.01 -9.06 -15.12
N ILE A 69 3.23 -9.55 -15.30
CA ILE A 69 4.33 -8.76 -15.88
C ILE A 69 4.67 -9.23 -17.29
N ASP A 70 4.74 -8.27 -18.20
CA ASP A 70 5.19 -8.46 -19.58
C ASP A 70 6.72 -8.58 -19.62
N SER A 71 7.21 -9.69 -20.18
CA SER A 71 8.62 -9.93 -20.51
C SER A 71 8.83 -10.25 -21.99
N SER A 72 7.92 -9.76 -22.84
CA SER A 72 8.03 -9.87 -24.29
C SER A 72 9.30 -9.21 -24.81
N ARG A 73 9.67 -9.50 -26.07
CA ARG A 73 10.85 -8.93 -26.74
C ARG A 73 10.84 -7.39 -26.76
N SER A 74 9.66 -6.80 -26.63
CA SER A 74 9.41 -5.37 -26.52
C SER A 74 10.15 -4.76 -25.33
N VAL A 75 10.10 -5.47 -24.20
CA VAL A 75 10.70 -5.12 -22.92
C VAL A 75 12.18 -5.51 -22.93
N ARG A 76 13.06 -4.52 -23.06
CA ARG A 76 14.52 -4.76 -23.06
C ARG A 76 14.99 -5.23 -21.67
N PRO A 77 16.11 -5.96 -21.57
CA PRO A 77 16.61 -6.47 -20.28
C PRO A 77 16.74 -5.39 -19.19
N GLY A 78 17.29 -4.22 -19.53
CA GLY A 78 17.40 -3.10 -18.57
C GLY A 78 16.06 -2.50 -18.13
N GLU A 79 15.03 -2.59 -18.97
CA GLU A 79 13.67 -2.16 -18.61
C GLU A 79 12.96 -3.23 -17.75
N PHE A 80 13.21 -4.51 -18.02
CA PHE A 80 12.69 -5.60 -17.20
C PHE A 80 13.25 -5.56 -15.77
N GLU A 81 14.53 -5.19 -15.59
CA GLU A 81 15.09 -4.97 -14.25
C GLU A 81 14.37 -3.84 -13.49
N LYS A 82 13.95 -2.77 -14.18
CA LYS A 82 13.15 -1.71 -13.56
C LYS A 82 11.76 -2.20 -13.13
N VAL A 83 11.16 -3.13 -13.88
CA VAL A 83 9.90 -3.79 -13.46
C VAL A 83 10.13 -4.60 -12.18
N LYS A 84 11.23 -5.35 -12.08
CA LYS A 84 11.58 -6.11 -10.86
C LYS A 84 11.80 -5.19 -9.65
N ILE A 85 12.49 -4.07 -9.84
CA ILE A 85 12.67 -3.04 -8.81
C ILE A 85 11.32 -2.50 -8.36
N PHE A 86 10.45 -2.10 -9.29
CA PHE A 86 9.10 -1.62 -8.98
C PHE A 86 8.26 -2.63 -8.19
N LEU A 87 8.28 -3.91 -8.58
CA LEU A 87 7.60 -4.97 -7.83
C LEU A 87 8.15 -5.10 -6.40
N ALA A 88 9.48 -5.05 -6.23
CA ALA A 88 10.12 -5.14 -4.92
C ALA A 88 9.78 -3.92 -4.03
N ASP A 89 9.81 -2.71 -4.61
CA ASP A 89 9.44 -1.47 -3.91
C ASP A 89 7.98 -1.48 -3.49
N MET A 90 7.08 -1.96 -4.36
CA MET A 90 5.68 -2.16 -3.98
C MET A 90 5.54 -3.12 -2.80
N VAL A 91 6.23 -4.27 -2.82
CA VAL A 91 6.22 -5.23 -1.71
C VAL A 91 6.71 -4.61 -0.41
N ASP A 92 7.68 -3.70 -0.46
CA ASP A 92 8.15 -2.99 0.72
C ASP A 92 7.08 -2.09 1.34
N THR A 93 6.15 -1.55 0.56
CA THR A 93 5.03 -0.74 1.08
C THR A 93 3.89 -1.55 1.70
N LEU A 94 3.75 -2.83 1.35
CA LEU A 94 2.60 -3.66 1.75
C LEU A 94 2.80 -4.28 3.15
N ASP A 95 1.72 -4.58 3.87
CA ASP A 95 1.78 -5.50 5.02
C ASP A 95 1.63 -6.94 4.52
N VAL A 96 2.74 -7.70 4.49
CA VAL A 96 2.81 -9.05 3.91
C VAL A 96 2.78 -10.11 5.02
N GLY A 97 1.91 -11.10 4.86
CA GLY A 97 1.83 -12.20 5.81
C GLY A 97 0.72 -13.21 5.49
N PRO A 98 0.64 -14.32 6.25
CA PRO A 98 -0.38 -15.35 6.05
C PRO A 98 -1.80 -14.80 6.17
N ASP A 99 -2.04 -13.90 7.11
CA ASP A 99 -3.35 -13.28 7.34
C ASP A 99 -3.43 -11.82 6.85
N ALA A 100 -2.37 -11.33 6.21
CA ALA A 100 -2.26 -9.98 5.66
C ALA A 100 -2.26 -10.05 4.11
N THR A 101 -1.38 -9.31 3.43
CA THR A 101 -1.24 -9.36 1.98
C THR A 101 -0.50 -10.62 1.53
N ARG A 102 -1.06 -11.30 0.53
CA ARG A 102 -0.44 -12.43 -0.17
C ARG A 102 -0.12 -12.00 -1.60
N VAL A 103 1.06 -12.35 -2.09
CA VAL A 103 1.55 -11.90 -3.41
C VAL A 103 1.88 -13.10 -4.29
N ALA A 104 1.50 -13.01 -5.57
CA ALA A 104 1.93 -13.92 -6.63
C ALA A 104 2.47 -13.12 -7.82
N VAL A 105 3.29 -13.76 -8.64
CA VAL A 105 3.80 -13.16 -9.89
C VAL A 105 3.58 -14.12 -11.05
N VAL A 106 2.95 -13.61 -12.09
CA VAL A 106 2.74 -14.25 -13.38
C VAL A 106 3.57 -13.47 -14.40
N ASN A 107 4.54 -14.13 -15.00
CA ASN A 107 5.42 -13.60 -16.03
C ASN A 107 4.95 -14.11 -17.40
N TYR A 108 4.79 -13.23 -18.38
CA TYR A 108 4.30 -13.64 -19.69
C TYR A 108 5.04 -13.00 -20.86
N ALA A 109 5.04 -13.73 -21.96
CA ALA A 109 5.42 -13.25 -23.28
C ALA A 109 4.64 -14.04 -24.34
N SER A 110 5.30 -14.83 -25.20
CA SER A 110 4.61 -15.85 -26.03
C SER A 110 3.99 -16.98 -25.22
N THR A 111 4.54 -17.23 -24.03
CA THR A 111 4.05 -18.23 -23.06
C THR A 111 3.84 -17.57 -21.71
N VAL A 112 3.04 -18.19 -20.84
CA VAL A 112 2.76 -17.68 -19.50
C VAL A 112 3.35 -18.61 -18.44
N LYS A 113 4.23 -18.06 -17.60
CA LYS A 113 4.89 -18.74 -16.48
C LYS A 113 4.44 -18.13 -15.16
N ILE A 114 3.98 -18.98 -14.24
CA ILE A 114 3.75 -18.56 -12.86
C ILE A 114 5.09 -18.68 -12.15
N GLU A 115 5.64 -17.55 -11.70
CA GLU A 115 6.94 -17.53 -10.99
C GLU A 115 6.77 -18.01 -9.54
N PHE A 116 5.69 -17.59 -8.89
CA PHE A 116 5.24 -18.12 -7.60
C PHE A 116 3.77 -17.77 -7.33
N LEU A 117 3.12 -18.54 -6.44
CA LEU A 117 1.70 -18.44 -6.09
C LEU A 117 1.51 -17.71 -4.75
N LEU A 118 0.27 -17.32 -4.44
CA LEU A 118 -0.11 -16.54 -3.26
C LEU A 118 0.30 -17.16 -1.92
N LYS A 119 0.45 -18.49 -1.86
CA LYS A 119 0.89 -19.22 -0.66
C LYS A 119 2.39 -19.55 -0.63
N SER A 120 3.14 -19.24 -1.69
CA SER A 120 4.54 -19.66 -1.84
C SER A 120 5.48 -18.88 -0.92
N HIS A 121 5.25 -17.58 -0.78
CA HIS A 121 6.11 -16.67 -0.02
C HIS A 121 5.24 -15.79 0.88
N LEU A 122 5.52 -15.80 2.18
CA LEU A 122 4.72 -15.12 3.22
C LEU A 122 5.51 -14.06 3.98
N THR A 123 6.71 -13.71 3.50
CA THR A 123 7.55 -12.64 4.06
C THR A 123 8.05 -11.74 2.93
N LYS A 124 8.22 -10.44 3.21
CA LYS A 124 8.74 -9.48 2.22
C LYS A 124 10.05 -9.94 1.60
N ASP A 125 10.99 -10.40 2.42
CA ASP A 125 12.32 -10.82 1.95
C ASP A 125 12.25 -12.02 1.00
N SER A 126 11.40 -13.02 1.30
CA SER A 126 11.28 -14.19 0.44
C SER A 126 10.60 -13.85 -0.89
N ILE A 127 9.62 -12.95 -0.89
CA ILE A 127 9.00 -12.42 -2.11
C ILE A 127 10.03 -11.64 -2.94
N LYS A 128 10.78 -10.71 -2.34
CA LYS A 128 11.79 -9.91 -3.07
C LYS A 128 12.91 -10.76 -3.65
N GLN A 129 13.37 -11.78 -2.92
CA GLN A 129 14.33 -12.74 -3.44
C GLN A 129 13.78 -13.54 -4.63
N ALA A 130 12.49 -13.93 -4.58
CA ALA A 130 11.84 -14.62 -5.68
C ALA A 130 11.70 -13.71 -6.92
N ILE A 131 11.27 -12.46 -6.73
CA ILE A 131 11.19 -11.44 -7.80
C ILE A 131 12.56 -11.25 -8.47
N ASN A 132 13.63 -11.14 -7.67
CA ASN A 132 14.97 -10.90 -8.20
C ASN A 132 15.49 -12.03 -9.11
N ARG A 133 14.97 -13.25 -8.96
CA ARG A 133 15.36 -14.44 -9.75
C ARG A 133 14.51 -14.65 -11.00
N ILE A 134 13.53 -13.78 -11.27
CA ILE A 134 12.69 -13.90 -12.45
C ILE A 134 13.52 -13.56 -13.70
N GLU A 135 13.50 -14.47 -14.67
CA GLU A 135 14.12 -14.32 -15.97
C GLU A 135 13.05 -13.99 -17.04
N PRO A 136 13.33 -13.09 -18.00
CA PRO A 136 12.38 -12.74 -19.05
C PRO A 136 12.18 -13.90 -20.05
N LEU A 137 10.95 -14.07 -20.56
CA LEU A 137 10.59 -15.15 -21.49
C LEU A 137 10.86 -14.80 -22.97
N ALA A 138 10.85 -13.50 -23.32
CA ALA A 138 11.02 -12.96 -24.66
C ALA A 138 9.96 -13.40 -25.69
N ALA A 139 10.14 -13.00 -26.95
CA ALA A 139 9.23 -13.20 -28.09
C ALA A 139 7.95 -12.33 -28.06
N GLY A 140 6.76 -12.93 -28.10
CA GLY A 140 5.46 -12.27 -28.29
C GLY A 140 4.84 -11.71 -27.00
N THR A 141 3.61 -11.21 -27.10
CA THR A 141 2.88 -10.51 -26.01
C THR A 141 1.46 -11.06 -25.88
N MET A 142 1.32 -12.24 -25.26
CA MET A 142 0.04 -12.94 -25.07
C MET A 142 -0.64 -12.54 -23.75
N THR A 143 -1.07 -11.27 -23.68
CA THR A 143 -1.63 -10.67 -22.47
C THR A 143 -2.95 -11.33 -22.06
N GLY A 144 -3.83 -11.65 -23.02
CA GLY A 144 -5.10 -12.30 -22.74
C GLY A 144 -4.91 -13.68 -22.11
N MET A 145 -3.95 -14.46 -22.63
CA MET A 145 -3.53 -15.74 -22.06
C MET A 145 -3.00 -15.58 -20.63
N ALA A 146 -2.26 -14.51 -20.35
CA ALA A 146 -1.73 -14.23 -19.02
C ALA A 146 -2.84 -13.94 -18.00
N ILE A 147 -3.83 -13.13 -18.38
CA ILE A 147 -5.01 -12.84 -17.55
C ILE A 147 -5.80 -14.13 -17.29
N LYS A 148 -6.04 -14.94 -18.33
CA LYS A 148 -6.74 -16.22 -18.19
C LYS A 148 -6.01 -17.14 -17.21
N LYS A 149 -4.69 -17.29 -17.34
CA LYS A 149 -3.90 -18.16 -16.45
C LYS A 149 -3.87 -17.64 -15.02
N ALA A 150 -3.82 -16.32 -14.83
CA ALA A 150 -3.92 -15.74 -13.49
C ALA A 150 -5.26 -16.07 -12.83
N MET A 151 -6.37 -15.94 -13.56
CA MET A 151 -7.72 -16.29 -13.08
C MET A 151 -7.84 -17.78 -12.75
N ASP A 152 -7.41 -18.65 -13.67
CA ASP A 152 -7.61 -20.11 -13.57
C ASP A 152 -6.66 -20.79 -12.57
N GLU A 153 -5.51 -20.18 -12.28
CA GLU A 153 -4.47 -20.80 -11.45
C GLU A 153 -4.06 -19.94 -10.26
N ALA A 154 -3.68 -18.67 -10.46
CA ALA A 154 -3.10 -17.83 -9.40
C ALA A 154 -4.15 -17.37 -8.37
N PHE A 155 -5.35 -17.01 -8.82
CA PHE A 155 -6.45 -16.53 -7.96
C PHE A 155 -7.31 -17.66 -7.36
N THR A 156 -6.88 -18.91 -7.44
CA THR A 156 -7.60 -20.05 -6.88
C THR A 156 -7.29 -20.27 -5.39
N GLU A 157 -8.25 -20.84 -4.66
CA GLU A 157 -8.03 -21.21 -3.25
C GLU A 157 -6.90 -22.23 -3.09
N LYS A 158 -6.79 -23.16 -4.03
CA LYS A 158 -5.67 -24.13 -4.09
C LYS A 158 -4.31 -23.43 -4.12
N SER A 159 -4.23 -22.28 -4.78
CA SER A 159 -3.01 -21.48 -4.92
C SER A 159 -2.78 -20.48 -3.80
N GLY A 160 -3.69 -20.39 -2.82
CA GLY A 160 -3.56 -19.52 -1.66
C GLY A 160 -4.44 -18.27 -1.71
N ALA A 161 -5.30 -18.11 -2.72
CA ALA A 161 -6.30 -17.08 -2.68
C ALA A 161 -7.33 -17.38 -1.58
N ARG A 162 -7.85 -16.35 -0.91
CA ARG A 162 -8.83 -16.54 0.16
C ARG A 162 -10.24 -16.70 -0.41
N PRO A 163 -11.08 -17.53 0.24
CA PRO A 163 -12.45 -17.76 -0.22
C PRO A 163 -13.26 -16.48 -0.14
N LYS A 164 -14.31 -16.38 -0.96
CA LYS A 164 -15.22 -15.22 -1.01
C LYS A 164 -15.83 -14.89 0.36
N SER A 165 -16.03 -15.90 1.22
CA SER A 165 -16.56 -15.73 2.59
C SER A 165 -15.67 -14.90 3.52
N LYS A 166 -14.37 -14.79 3.24
CA LYS A 166 -13.46 -13.93 4.01
C LYS A 166 -13.49 -12.47 3.56
N ASN A 167 -14.21 -12.14 2.49
CA ASN A 167 -14.33 -10.79 1.94
C ASN A 167 -12.97 -10.08 1.72
N ILE A 168 -12.02 -10.83 1.14
CA ILE A 168 -10.69 -10.32 0.79
C ILE A 168 -10.67 -9.91 -0.67
N SER A 169 -10.24 -8.68 -0.94
CA SER A 169 -10.07 -8.17 -2.30
C SER A 169 -9.02 -8.95 -3.07
N LYS A 170 -9.34 -9.27 -4.33
CA LYS A 170 -8.43 -9.88 -5.29
C LYS A 170 -8.02 -8.83 -6.30
N VAL A 171 -6.73 -8.51 -6.36
CA VAL A 171 -6.21 -7.41 -7.17
C VAL A 171 -5.17 -7.95 -8.15
N ALA A 172 -5.31 -7.60 -9.42
CA ALA A 172 -4.31 -7.84 -10.45
C ALA A 172 -3.68 -6.51 -10.88
N ILE A 173 -2.35 -6.46 -10.92
CA ILE A 173 -1.61 -5.34 -11.51
C ILE A 173 -0.91 -5.85 -12.76
N ILE A 174 -1.36 -5.38 -13.92
CA ILE A 174 -0.81 -5.73 -15.22
C ILE A 174 0.22 -4.67 -15.62
N VAL A 175 1.46 -5.05 -15.89
CA VAL A 175 2.51 -4.15 -16.36
C VAL A 175 2.94 -4.55 -17.77
N THR A 176 2.76 -3.67 -18.75
CA THR A 176 3.08 -3.93 -20.17
C THR A 176 3.54 -2.67 -20.90
N ASP A 177 4.45 -2.81 -21.87
CA ASP A 177 4.81 -1.75 -22.83
C ASP A 177 4.26 -1.99 -24.24
N GLY A 178 3.54 -3.09 -24.41
CA GLY A 178 3.23 -3.66 -25.72
C GLY A 178 1.76 -3.60 -26.07
N ARG A 179 1.48 -3.80 -27.36
CA ARG A 179 0.15 -4.13 -27.82
C ARG A 179 -0.06 -5.66 -27.68
N PRO A 180 -1.13 -6.12 -27.03
CA PRO A 180 -1.47 -7.54 -26.98
C PRO A 180 -1.58 -8.14 -28.38
N GLN A 181 -1.12 -9.39 -28.53
CA GLN A 181 -1.23 -10.16 -29.77
C GLN A 181 -2.44 -11.11 -29.77
N ASP A 182 -3.19 -11.14 -28.68
CA ASP A 182 -4.41 -11.88 -28.46
C ASP A 182 -5.54 -10.98 -27.94
N GLN A 183 -6.75 -11.54 -27.83
CA GLN A 183 -7.92 -10.80 -27.37
C GLN A 183 -7.89 -10.65 -25.83
N VAL A 184 -7.99 -9.40 -25.36
CA VAL A 184 -7.96 -9.08 -23.93
C VAL A 184 -9.33 -8.72 -23.35
N GLU A 185 -10.28 -8.27 -24.17
CA GLU A 185 -11.55 -7.70 -23.69
C GLU A 185 -12.42 -8.73 -22.96
N GLU A 186 -12.73 -9.85 -23.61
CA GLU A 186 -13.61 -10.89 -23.06
C GLU A 186 -13.02 -11.51 -21.78
N VAL A 187 -11.73 -11.86 -21.82
CA VAL A 187 -11.04 -12.46 -20.66
C VAL A 187 -10.92 -11.47 -19.50
N SER A 188 -10.70 -10.18 -19.77
CA SER A 188 -10.66 -9.16 -18.72
C SER A 188 -12.05 -8.89 -18.14
N ALA A 189 -13.10 -8.92 -18.96
CA ALA A 189 -14.47 -8.86 -18.49
C ALA A 189 -14.82 -10.05 -17.59
N ALA A 190 -14.42 -11.27 -17.96
CA ALA A 190 -14.59 -12.46 -17.14
C ALA A 190 -13.84 -12.37 -15.81
N ALA A 191 -12.58 -11.93 -15.83
CA ALA A 191 -11.79 -11.72 -14.63
C ALA A 191 -12.44 -10.70 -13.68
N ARG A 192 -12.91 -9.54 -14.20
CA ARG A 192 -13.64 -8.54 -13.41
C ARG A 192 -14.96 -9.08 -12.85
N ALA A 193 -15.73 -9.82 -13.66
CA ALA A 193 -16.96 -10.46 -13.21
C ALA A 193 -16.72 -11.51 -12.11
N SER A 194 -15.53 -12.13 -12.06
CA SER A 194 -15.13 -13.05 -10.99
C SER A 194 -14.72 -12.34 -9.68
N GLY A 195 -14.71 -11.00 -9.66
CA GLY A 195 -14.35 -10.18 -8.50
C GLY A 195 -12.86 -9.84 -8.42
N ILE A 196 -12.12 -9.96 -9.54
CA ILE A 196 -10.74 -9.50 -9.64
C ILE A 196 -10.74 -8.04 -10.08
N GLU A 197 -10.15 -7.18 -9.27
CA GLU A 197 -9.93 -5.76 -9.59
C GLU A 197 -8.63 -5.63 -10.39
N ILE A 198 -8.71 -5.07 -11.60
CA ILE A 198 -7.56 -4.99 -12.52
C ILE A 198 -7.07 -3.55 -12.63
N TYR A 199 -5.80 -3.36 -12.30
CA TYR A 199 -5.04 -2.14 -12.58
C TYR A 199 -4.12 -2.39 -13.77
N ALA A 200 -4.21 -1.55 -14.80
CA ALA A 200 -3.40 -1.65 -16.00
C ALA A 200 -2.35 -0.54 -16.04
N VAL A 201 -1.08 -0.92 -16.03
CA VAL A 201 0.09 -0.04 -16.09
C VAL A 201 0.73 -0.18 -17.46
N GLY A 202 0.54 0.84 -18.29
CA GLY A 202 1.18 0.98 -19.59
C GLY A 202 2.47 1.79 -19.49
N VAL A 203 3.54 1.28 -20.09
CA VAL A 203 4.83 1.97 -20.17
C VAL A 203 5.19 2.32 -21.62
N ASP A 204 5.80 3.49 -21.84
CA ASP A 204 6.32 3.93 -23.14
C ASP A 204 5.27 3.84 -24.26
N ARG A 205 5.39 2.85 -25.15
CA ARG A 205 4.53 2.67 -26.33
C ARG A 205 3.30 1.80 -26.09
N ALA A 206 2.91 1.58 -24.83
CA ALA A 206 1.75 0.77 -24.49
C ALA A 206 0.46 1.27 -25.18
N ASP A 207 -0.34 0.32 -25.68
CA ASP A 207 -1.59 0.62 -26.37
C ASP A 207 -2.69 1.03 -25.37
N LYS A 208 -2.98 2.34 -25.33
CA LYS A 208 -3.94 2.92 -24.36
C LYS A 208 -5.33 2.31 -24.45
N GLN A 209 -5.77 1.90 -25.64
CA GLN A 209 -7.09 1.29 -25.81
C GLN A 209 -7.13 -0.09 -25.16
N SER A 210 -6.11 -0.93 -25.40
CA SER A 210 -5.97 -2.24 -24.78
C SER A 210 -5.93 -2.13 -23.24
N LEU A 211 -5.20 -1.16 -22.68
CA LEU A 211 -5.16 -0.93 -21.23
C LEU A 211 -6.56 -0.66 -20.66
N LYS A 212 -7.36 0.17 -21.34
CA LYS A 212 -8.73 0.49 -20.92
C LYS A 212 -9.67 -0.71 -21.01
N LEU A 213 -9.47 -1.60 -21.98
CA LEU A 213 -10.26 -2.83 -22.11
C LEU A 213 -9.94 -3.84 -21.00
N MET A 214 -8.71 -3.80 -20.47
CA MET A 214 -8.28 -4.68 -19.38
C MET A 214 -8.71 -4.18 -18.01
N ALA A 215 -8.59 -2.88 -17.76
CA ALA A 215 -8.75 -2.29 -16.44
C ALA A 215 -10.19 -2.36 -15.88
N SER A 216 -10.28 -2.33 -14.55
CA SER A 216 -11.53 -2.09 -13.83
C SER A 216 -12.01 -0.65 -14.00
N ASN A 217 -13.30 -0.43 -13.73
CA ASN A 217 -13.87 0.91 -13.64
C ASN A 217 -13.73 1.45 -12.20
N PRO A 218 -13.60 2.77 -12.01
CA PRO A 218 -13.47 3.81 -13.04
C PRO A 218 -12.06 3.85 -13.64
N LEU A 219 -11.95 4.13 -14.94
CA LEU A 219 -10.68 3.99 -15.68
C LEU A 219 -9.60 4.96 -15.21
N GLU A 220 -9.98 6.14 -14.75
CA GLU A 220 -9.09 7.17 -14.20
C GLU A 220 -8.33 6.71 -12.94
N ASP A 221 -8.88 5.73 -12.20
CA ASP A 221 -8.24 5.17 -11.01
C ASP A 221 -7.47 3.88 -11.31
N HIS A 222 -7.73 3.25 -12.46
CA HIS A 222 -7.25 1.89 -12.77
C HIS A 222 -6.33 1.81 -13.99
N VAL A 223 -6.20 2.88 -14.78
CA VAL A 223 -5.30 2.93 -15.93
C VAL A 223 -4.21 3.94 -15.66
N PHE A 224 -2.97 3.45 -15.59
CA PHE A 224 -1.78 4.28 -15.44
C PHE A 224 -0.95 4.21 -16.70
N TYR A 225 -0.54 5.38 -17.19
CA TYR A 225 0.38 5.49 -18.31
C TYR A 225 1.62 6.24 -17.85
N VAL A 226 2.78 5.62 -18.03
CA VAL A 226 4.08 6.22 -17.72
C VAL A 226 4.94 6.27 -18.96
N GLU A 227 5.61 7.40 -19.18
CA GLU A 227 6.41 7.62 -20.39
C GLU A 227 7.64 6.72 -20.45
N THR A 228 8.20 6.35 -19.30
CA THR A 228 9.37 5.47 -19.21
C THR A 228 9.26 4.55 -18.01
N TYR A 229 9.96 3.42 -18.03
CA TYR A 229 10.02 2.52 -16.88
C TYR A 229 10.69 3.17 -15.66
N GLY A 230 11.53 4.20 -15.83
CA GLY A 230 12.08 4.93 -14.67
C GLY A 230 11.02 5.73 -13.90
N VAL A 231 9.85 5.97 -14.50
CA VAL A 231 8.73 6.66 -13.87
C VAL A 231 7.78 5.68 -13.18
N ILE A 232 7.87 4.37 -13.47
CA ILE A 232 6.97 3.37 -12.89
C ILE A 232 7.10 3.29 -11.36
N GLU A 233 8.29 3.59 -10.81
CA GLU A 233 8.54 3.71 -9.36
C GLU A 233 7.68 4.79 -8.70
N LYS A 234 7.28 5.84 -9.43
CA LYS A 234 6.36 6.87 -8.90
C LYS A 234 4.96 6.33 -8.68
N LEU A 235 4.56 5.28 -9.41
CA LEU A 235 3.28 4.63 -9.20
C LEU A 235 3.22 3.91 -7.86
N THR A 236 4.36 3.54 -7.27
CA THR A 236 4.41 2.93 -5.92
C THR A 236 3.71 3.81 -4.88
N SER A 237 3.88 5.13 -4.94
CA SER A 237 3.19 6.04 -4.00
C SER A 237 1.68 6.08 -4.23
N LYS A 238 1.25 6.10 -5.50
CA LYS A 238 -0.17 6.08 -5.88
C LYS A 238 -0.83 4.76 -5.49
N PHE A 239 -0.20 3.63 -5.81
CA PHE A 239 -0.68 2.31 -5.43
C PHE A 239 -0.66 2.11 -3.92
N ARG A 240 0.33 2.66 -3.20
CA ARG A 240 0.31 2.66 -1.73
C ARG A 240 -0.94 3.34 -1.20
N GLU A 241 -1.28 4.53 -1.70
CA GLU A 241 -2.49 5.25 -1.29
C GLU A 241 -3.77 4.47 -1.63
N THR A 242 -3.85 3.93 -2.85
CA THR A 242 -5.03 3.19 -3.33
C THR A 242 -5.20 1.84 -2.61
N LEU A 243 -4.14 1.03 -2.53
CA LEU A 243 -4.19 -0.35 -2.03
C LEU A 243 -4.14 -0.43 -0.51
N CYS A 244 -3.39 0.46 0.15
CA CYS A 244 -3.40 0.51 1.61
C CYS A 244 -4.68 1.13 2.15
N GLY A 245 -5.44 1.83 1.31
CA GLY A 245 -6.63 2.59 1.69
C GLY A 245 -6.27 3.76 2.58
N MET A 246 -7.10 4.80 2.56
CA MET A 246 -7.04 5.82 3.59
C MET A 246 -7.41 5.18 4.93
N ASP A 247 -6.60 5.41 5.96
CA ASP A 247 -7.03 5.08 7.32
C ASP A 247 -8.16 6.05 7.69
N ALA A 248 -9.41 5.61 7.51
CA ALA A 248 -10.59 6.38 7.89
C ALA A 248 -10.56 6.77 9.38
N CYS A 249 -9.85 6.01 10.23
CA CYS A 249 -9.64 6.39 11.62
C CYS A 249 -8.63 7.55 11.76
N ALA A 250 -7.62 7.63 10.89
CA ALA A 250 -6.65 8.73 10.90
C ALA A 250 -7.23 10.05 10.32
N MET A 251 -8.27 9.98 9.50
CA MET A 251 -8.96 11.15 8.94
C MET A 251 -9.98 11.79 9.89
N GLY A 252 -10.16 11.23 11.09
CA GLY A 252 -11.13 11.67 12.08
C GLY A 252 -12.36 10.76 12.12
N HIS A 253 -12.70 10.29 13.32
CA HIS A 253 -13.80 9.36 13.57
C HIS A 253 -14.54 9.73 14.85
N ASP A 254 -15.71 9.14 15.07
CA ASP A 254 -16.57 9.39 16.23
C ASP A 254 -16.75 8.16 17.15
N CYS A 255 -15.93 7.12 16.98
CA CYS A 255 -15.87 6.00 17.92
C CYS A 255 -15.45 6.44 19.33
N GLU A 256 -16.23 6.06 20.35
CA GLU A 256 -15.91 6.35 21.75
C GLU A 256 -14.65 5.62 22.23
N HIS A 257 -14.46 4.38 21.79
CA HIS A 257 -13.35 3.53 22.22
C HIS A 257 -12.32 3.24 21.13
N ILE A 258 -12.57 2.25 20.29
CA ILE A 258 -11.61 1.77 19.29
C ILE A 258 -12.23 2.00 17.92
N CYS A 259 -11.58 2.78 17.07
CA CYS A 259 -11.91 2.84 15.65
C CYS A 259 -11.14 1.75 14.90
N VAL A 260 -11.84 1.06 13.99
CA VAL A 260 -11.24 0.09 13.09
C VAL A 260 -11.54 0.52 11.66
N SER A 261 -10.49 0.85 10.91
CA SER A 261 -10.61 1.23 9.51
C SER A 261 -11.08 0.04 8.67
N SER A 262 -12.04 0.30 7.78
CA SER A 262 -12.69 -0.67 6.91
C SER A 262 -13.11 0.00 5.61
N GLY A 263 -12.20 0.08 4.65
CA GLY A 263 -12.52 0.72 3.38
C GLY A 263 -12.00 2.15 3.31
N SER A 264 -12.82 2.97 2.68
CA SER A 264 -12.93 4.41 2.89
C SER A 264 -13.78 4.77 4.14
N SER A 265 -14.23 3.78 4.92
CA SER A 265 -15.09 3.93 6.09
C SER A 265 -14.43 3.31 7.33
N PHE A 266 -15.07 3.44 8.49
CA PHE A 266 -14.64 2.83 9.75
C PHE A 266 -15.83 2.23 10.48
N TYR A 267 -15.53 1.35 11.44
CA TYR A 267 -16.51 0.89 12.41
C TYR A 267 -15.90 0.87 13.81
N CYS A 268 -16.75 0.99 14.82
CA CYS A 268 -16.29 1.09 16.20
C CYS A 268 -16.28 -0.28 16.90
N LYS A 269 -15.29 -0.47 17.77
CA LYS A 269 -15.21 -1.59 18.71
C LYS A 269 -15.04 -1.06 20.12
N CYS A 270 -15.51 -1.85 21.08
CA CYS A 270 -15.36 -1.54 22.49
C CYS A 270 -14.20 -2.32 23.13
N ARG A 271 -13.57 -1.70 24.13
CA ARG A 271 -12.58 -2.36 24.99
C ARG A 271 -13.23 -3.51 25.78
N LYS A 272 -12.41 -4.46 26.24
CA LYS A 272 -12.90 -5.60 27.04
C LYS A 272 -13.72 -5.12 28.23
N GLY A 273 -14.90 -5.72 28.42
CA GLY A 273 -15.84 -5.33 29.49
C GLY A 273 -16.95 -4.36 29.06
N TYR A 274 -16.97 -3.96 27.78
CA TYR A 274 -17.98 -3.05 27.21
C TYR A 274 -18.69 -3.70 26.01
N ILE A 275 -19.91 -3.24 25.71
CA ILE A 275 -20.73 -3.62 24.56
C ILE A 275 -20.96 -2.37 23.71
N LEU A 276 -20.87 -2.51 22.39
CA LEU A 276 -21.17 -1.43 21.44
C LEU A 276 -22.67 -1.16 21.43
N ASN A 277 -23.04 0.10 21.59
CA ASN A 277 -24.43 0.54 21.61
C ASN A 277 -25.05 0.50 20.20
N GLU A 278 -26.38 0.66 20.12
CA GLU A 278 -27.12 0.63 18.84
C GLU A 278 -26.71 1.74 17.87
N ASP A 279 -26.16 2.84 18.38
CA ASP A 279 -25.60 3.94 17.58
C ASP A 279 -24.31 3.57 16.82
N GLN A 280 -23.77 2.36 17.06
CA GLN A 280 -22.54 1.82 16.49
C GLN A 280 -21.28 2.66 16.79
N LYS A 281 -21.35 3.57 17.77
CA LYS A 281 -20.30 4.56 18.09
C LYS A 281 -19.89 4.53 19.54
N THR A 282 -20.86 4.44 20.44
CA THR A 282 -20.65 4.49 21.90
C THR A 282 -20.64 3.10 22.53
N CYS A 283 -20.07 3.00 23.73
CA CYS A 283 -19.78 1.75 24.42
C CYS A 283 -20.29 1.75 25.86
N SER A 284 -21.21 0.85 26.18
CA SER A 284 -21.73 0.69 27.55
C SER A 284 -21.03 -0.44 28.30
N LEU A 285 -20.86 -0.29 29.62
CA LEU A 285 -20.35 -1.38 30.47
C LEU A 285 -21.24 -2.62 30.36
N LYS A 286 -20.61 -3.77 30.15
CA LYS A 286 -21.27 -5.07 30.13
C LYS A 286 -21.81 -5.36 31.54
N ARG A 287 -23.10 -5.13 31.76
CA ARG A 287 -23.72 -5.35 33.08
C ARG A 287 -23.62 -6.83 33.43
N LYS A 288 -23.10 -7.13 34.63
CA LYS A 288 -22.95 -8.49 35.18
C LYS A 288 -24.28 -9.28 35.26
N SER A 289 -25.43 -8.66 35.04
CA SER A 289 -26.74 -9.30 35.06
C SER A 289 -27.01 -10.26 33.89
N GLN A 290 -26.29 -10.15 32.76
CA GLN A 290 -26.39 -11.15 31.68
C GLN A 290 -25.49 -12.39 31.88
N GLN A 291 -24.60 -12.38 32.88
CA GLN A 291 -23.80 -13.56 33.22
C GLN A 291 -24.59 -14.57 34.07
N ILE A 292 -25.74 -14.18 34.62
CA ILE A 292 -26.54 -15.03 35.51
C ILE A 292 -27.59 -15.86 34.74
N MET A 293 -28.01 -15.44 33.54
CA MET A 293 -29.06 -16.16 32.80
C MET A 293 -28.55 -17.38 32.00
N LEU A 294 -27.23 -17.48 31.76
CA LEU A 294 -26.61 -18.65 31.11
C LEU A 294 -26.14 -19.73 32.09
N THR A 295 -26.06 -19.42 33.38
CA THR A 295 -25.71 -20.41 34.42
C THR A 295 -26.92 -21.02 35.11
N MET A 296 -28.12 -20.44 34.97
CA MET A 296 -29.32 -20.98 35.63
C MET A 296 -30.12 -22.00 34.80
N THR A 297 -29.75 -22.27 33.55
CA THR A 297 -30.35 -23.37 32.76
C THR A 297 -29.65 -24.72 32.96
N ASN A 298 -28.54 -24.78 33.69
CA ASN A 298 -27.75 -26.02 33.88
C ASN A 298 -27.77 -26.60 35.31
N HIS A 299 -28.59 -26.09 36.23
CA HIS A 299 -28.66 -26.58 37.61
C HIS A 299 -30.09 -26.82 38.12
N SER A 300 -30.94 -27.40 37.27
CA SER A 300 -32.28 -27.88 37.67
C SER A 300 -32.44 -29.37 37.46
N TYR A 301 -31.43 -30.17 37.77
CA TYR A 301 -31.59 -31.61 38.02
C TYR A 301 -30.52 -32.00 39.04
N ILE A 302 -30.93 -32.21 40.30
CA ILE A 302 -30.38 -33.17 41.27
C ILE A 302 -30.98 -32.84 42.66
N PHE A 303 -31.60 -33.87 43.26
CA PHE A 303 -32.17 -34.02 44.63
C PHE A 303 -33.68 -33.81 44.86
N THR A 304 -34.41 -34.93 44.84
CA THR A 304 -35.08 -35.63 45.99
C THR A 304 -35.53 -37.00 45.44
N GLY A 305 -35.41 -38.17 46.05
CA GLY A 305 -35.27 -38.64 47.43
C GLY A 305 -35.99 -40.00 47.47
N ARG A 306 -35.41 -40.99 48.15
CA ARG A 306 -36.02 -42.32 48.40
C ARG A 306 -37.30 -42.22 49.22
#